data_AF-A0A7Z9ZKY8-F1
#
_entry.id   AF-A0A7Z9ZKY8-F1
#
_cell.length_a   1.000
_cell.length_b   1.000
_cell.length_c   1.000
_cell.angle_alpha   90.00
_cell.angle_beta   90.00
_cell.angle_gamma   90.00
#
_symmetry.space_group_name_H-M   'P 1'
#
loop_
_entity.id
_entity.type
_entity.pdbx_description
1 polymer ?
#
loop_
_entity_poly.entity_id
_entity_poly.type
_entity_poly.pdbx_seq_one_letter_code
_entity_poly.pdbx_strand_id
1 'polypeptide(L)' 'MPLYAYECKVCGVRFERRQRFSDEPIRTCPECGGPVHRLVQPVGIIFKG' A
#
# COMPACT_ATOMS: atom_id res chain seq x y z
N MET A 1 5.93 -9.66 9.23
CA MET A 1 6.32 -8.76 8.11
C MET A 1 5.07 -7.99 7.71
N PRO A 2 5.04 -6.66 7.83
CA PRO A 2 3.82 -5.90 7.60
C PRO A 2 3.36 -6.03 6.14
N LEU A 3 2.04 -6.09 5.94
CA LEU A 3 1.45 -5.89 4.61
C LEU A 3 1.16 -4.40 4.44
N TYR A 4 1.56 -3.87 3.31
CA TYR A 4 1.22 -2.53 2.88
C TYR A 4 0.30 -2.62 1.67
N ALA A 5 -0.83 -1.93 1.76
CA ALA A 5 -1.74 -1.78 0.64
C ALA A 5 -1.21 -0.69 -0.29
N TYR A 6 -1.37 -0.90 -1.59
CA TYR A 6 -0.99 0.03 -2.64
C TYR A 6 -2.16 0.18 -3.62
N GLU A 7 -2.29 1.37 -4.20
CA GLU A 7 -3.28 1.67 -5.24
C GLU A 7 -2.61 2.34 -6.44
N CYS A 8 -2.94 1.83 -7.63
CA CYS A 8 -2.49 2.42 -8.88
C CYS A 8 -3.35 3.63 -9.27
N LYS A 9 -2.69 4.75 -9.61
CA LYS A 9 -3.36 5.97 -10.07
C LYS A 9 -3.86 5.90 -11.52
N VAL A 10 -3.43 4.89 -12.28
CA VAL A 10 -3.76 4.76 -13.71
C VAL A 10 -4.93 3.81 -13.92
N CYS A 11 -4.82 2.57 -13.45
CA CYS A 11 -5.87 1.57 -13.62
C CYS A 11 -6.80 1.42 -12.39
N GLY A 12 -6.47 2.05 -11.26
CA GLY A 12 -7.28 1.96 -10.03
C GLY A 12 -7.14 0.63 -9.28
N VAL A 13 -6.27 -0.29 -9.72
CA VAL A 13 -6.09 -1.58 -9.06
C VAL A 13 -5.49 -1.40 -7.65
N ARG A 14 -6.07 -2.11 -6.69
CA ARG A 14 -5.62 -2.16 -5.30
C ARG A 14 -4.98 -3.52 -5.02
N PHE A 15 -3.80 -3.52 -4.40
CA PHE A 15 -3.10 -4.75 -4.07
C PHE A 15 -2.31 -4.62 -2.79
N GLU A 16 -2.09 -5.76 -2.13
CA GLU A 16 -1.33 -5.82 -0.88
C GLU A 16 0.04 -6.44 -1.13
N ARG A 17 1.08 -5.80 -0.60
CA ARG A 17 2.46 -6.29 -0.69
C ARG A 17 3.05 -6.41 0.70
N ARG A 18 3.55 -7.60 0.99
CA ARG A 18 4.34 -7.86 2.18
C ARG A 18 5.71 -7.24 1.99
N GLN A 19 6.03 -6.20 2.75
CA GLN A 19 7.29 -5.47 2.64
C GLN A 19 7.94 -5.33 4.02
N ARG A 20 9.27 -5.28 4.07
CA ARG A 20 9.97 -4.93 5.29
C ARG A 20 9.91 -3.42 5.49
N PHE A 21 10.02 -2.98 6.73
CA PHE A 21 10.03 -1.54 7.02
C PHE A 21 11.25 -0.82 6.40
N SER A 22 12.40 -1.51 6.32
CA SER A 22 13.62 -1.00 5.68
C SER A 22 13.66 -1.15 4.15
N ASP A 23 12.65 -1.78 3.53
CA ASP A 23 12.63 -1.96 2.08
C ASP A 23 12.03 -0.73 1.39
N GLU A 24 12.52 -0.44 0.19
CA GLU A 24 12.08 0.72 -0.59
C GLU A 24 10.65 0.49 -1.12
N PRO A 25 9.70 1.44 -0.96
CA PRO A 25 8.32 1.27 -1.38
C PRO A 25 8.21 1.10 -2.90
N ILE A 26 7.35 0.16 -3.32
CA ILE A 26 7.06 -0.05 -4.74
C ILE A 26 6.38 1.20 -5.30
N ARG A 27 6.86 1.67 -6.46
CA ARG A 27 6.30 2.81 -7.20
C ARG A 27 5.65 2.42 -8.52
N THR A 28 5.72 1.14 -8.90
CA THR A 28 5.25 0.62 -10.18
C THR A 28 4.12 -0.38 -9.99
N CYS A 29 3.06 -0.24 -10.78
CA CYS A 29 1.93 -1.17 -10.78
C CYS A 29 2.31 -2.48 -11.50
N PRO A 30 2.02 -3.66 -10.92
CA PRO A 30 2.29 -4.94 -11.56
C PRO A 30 1.39 -5.24 -12.77
N GLU A 31 0.24 -4.57 -12.91
CA GLU A 31 -0.70 -4.80 -14.01
C GLU A 31 -0.44 -3.92 -15.23
N CYS A 32 -0.16 -2.63 -15.01
CA CYS A 32 -0.07 -1.65 -16.10
C CYS A 32 1.26 -0.88 -16.16
N GLY A 33 2.17 -1.09 -15.20
CA GLY A 33 3.43 -0.34 -15.11
C GLY A 33 3.29 1.12 -14.67
N GLY A 34 2.07 1.59 -14.36
CA GLY A 34 1.81 2.96 -13.95
C GLY A 34 2.24 3.28 -12.50
N PRO A 35 2.26 4.56 -12.10
CA PRO A 35 2.58 4.98 -10.75
C PRO A 35 1.57 4.44 -9.71
N VAL A 36 2.10 3.90 -8.61
CA VAL A 36 1.31 3.49 -7.44
C VAL A 36 1.65 4.33 -6.21
N HIS A 37 0.70 4.40 -5.27
CA HIS A 37 0.92 5.02 -3.98
C HIS A 37 0.49 4.08 -2.86
N ARG A 38 1.12 4.20 -1.70
CA ARG A 38 0.82 3.38 -0.54
C ARG A 38 -0.46 3.87 0.14
N LEU A 39 -1.44 3.00 0.28
CA LEU A 39 -2.64 3.23 1.07
C LEU A 39 -2.29 3.00 2.53
N VAL A 40 -2.25 4.08 3.31
CA VAL A 40 -2.17 4.02 4.76
C VAL A 40 -3.60 3.95 5.27
N GLN A 41 -4.09 2.74 5.56
CA GLN A 41 -5.39 2.61 6.19
C GLN A 41 -5.29 3.15 7.63
N PRO A 42 -6.19 4.05 8.04
CA PRO A 42 -6.24 4.48 9.43
C PRO A 42 -6.61 3.26 10.27
N VAL A 43 -5.69 2.79 11.12
CA VAL A 43 -6.05 1.87 12.19
C VAL A 43 -6.93 2.66 13.15
N GLY A 44 -8.18 2.23 13.31
CA GLY A 44 -9.10 2.86 14.26
C GLY A 44 -8.48 2.82 15.65
N ILE A 45 -8.10 3.97 16.18
CA ILE A 45 -7.58 4.09 17.54
C ILE A 45 -8.79 3.95 18.46
N ILE A 46 -8.95 2.79 19.08
CA ILE A 46 -10.00 2.57 20.08
C ILE A 46 -9.46 3.05 21.42
N PHE A 47 -9.92 4.22 21.88
CA PHE A 47 -9.73 4.64 23.27
C PHE A 47 -10.70 3.85 24.14
N LYS A 48 -10.19 2.91 24.93
CA LYS A 48 -10.92 2.37 26.08
C LYS A 48 -10.67 3.31 27.26
N GLY A 49 -11.69 4.08 27.63
CA GLY A 49 -11.76 4.82 28.89
C GLY A 49 -12.19 3.92 30.04
#